data_AF-A0A4Z0KKA8-F1
#
_entry.id   AF-A0A4Z0KKA8-F1
#
_cell.length_a   1.000
_cell.length_b   1.000
_cell.length_c   1.000
_cell.angle_alpha   90.00
_cell.angle_beta   90.00
_cell.angle_gamma   90.00
#
_symmetry.space_group_name_H-M   'P 1'
#
loop_
_entity.id
_entity.type
_entity.pdbx_description
1 polymer ?
#
loop_
_entity_poly.entity_id
_entity_poly.type
_entity_poly.pdbx_seq_one_letter_code
_entity_poly.pdbx_strand_id
1 'polypeptide(L)' 'GNSPYVTEAYRDALLAQFPLARAHVLAGAGHWVHAEKPEAVLRAIRRYLHDKR' A
#
# COMPACT_ATOMS: atom_id res chain seq x y z
N GLY A 1 8.46 3.26 -0.61
CA GLY A 1 7.90 4.04 -1.72
C GLY A 1 8.50 5.43 -1.63
N ASN A 2 8.39 6.20 -2.69
CA ASN A 2 8.95 7.55 -2.78
C ASN A 2 7.89 8.64 -2.55
N SER A 3 6.63 8.26 -2.25
CA SER A 3 5.57 9.21 -1.93
C SER A 3 5.77 9.81 -0.54
N PRO A 4 5.69 11.14 -0.39
CA PRO A 4 5.76 11.79 0.92
C PRO A 4 4.41 11.86 1.66
N TYR A 5 3.32 11.37 1.08
CA TYR A 5 1.95 11.60 1.58
C TYR A 5 1.59 10.70 2.76
N VAL A 6 2.01 9.43 2.71
CA VAL A 6 1.77 8.46 3.77
C VAL A 6 3.13 7.99 4.26
N THR A 7 3.53 8.52 5.41
CA THR A 7 4.79 8.20 6.07
C THR A 7 4.57 7.26 7.24
N GLU A 8 5.66 6.72 7.77
CA GLU A 8 5.65 5.84 8.93
C GLU A 8 5.00 6.48 10.17
N ALA A 9 5.12 7.80 10.32
CA ALA A 9 4.56 8.54 11.46
C ALA A 9 3.03 8.44 11.56
N TYR A 10 2.34 8.09 10.47
CA TYR A 10 0.88 7.93 10.45
C TYR A 10 0.42 6.50 10.72
N ARG A 11 1.33 5.53 10.92
CA ARG A 11 0.99 4.12 11.12
C ARG A 11 0.01 3.93 12.27
N ASP A 12 0.30 4.50 13.43
CA ASP A 12 -0.49 4.27 14.64
C ASP A 12 -1.91 4.83 14.49
N ALA A 13 -2.03 6.03 13.91
CA ALA A 13 -3.31 6.65 13.61
C ALA A 13 -4.13 5.84 12.58
N LEU A 14 -3.47 5.21 11.60
CA LEU A 14 -4.11 4.33 10.63
C LEU A 14 -4.61 3.05 11.27
N LEU A 15 -3.79 2.38 12.10
CA LEU A 15 -4.17 1.12 12.75
C LEU A 15 -5.23 1.32 13.83
N ALA A 16 -5.25 2.48 14.51
CA ALA A 16 -6.32 2.82 15.44
C ALA A 16 -7.70 2.88 14.76
N GLN A 17 -7.78 3.38 13.52
CA GLN A 17 -9.03 3.50 12.76
C GLN A 17 -9.35 2.23 11.96
N PHE A 18 -8.32 1.54 11.47
CA PHE A 18 -8.44 0.33 10.65
C PHE A 18 -7.59 -0.81 11.24
N PRO A 19 -8.05 -1.46 12.33
CA PRO A 19 -7.24 -2.45 13.06
C PRO A 19 -6.84 -3.67 12.22
N LEU A 20 -7.60 -3.97 11.15
CA LEU A 20 -7.34 -5.09 10.25
C LEU A 20 -6.57 -4.68 8.97
N ALA A 21 -6.21 -3.41 8.82
CA ALA A 21 -5.51 -2.91 7.65
C ALA A 21 -4.09 -3.47 7.56
N ARG A 22 -3.61 -3.63 6.33
CA ARG A 22 -2.24 -4.06 6.03
C ARG A 22 -1.58 -3.06 5.10
N ALA A 23 -0.43 -2.56 5.51
CA ALA A 23 0.37 -1.69 4.66
C ALA A 23 1.17 -2.51 3.64
N HIS A 24 1.09 -2.14 2.37
CA HIS A 24 1.96 -2.67 1.32
C HIS A 24 2.66 -1.52 0.60
N VAL A 25 3.99 -1.54 0.61
CA VAL A 25 4.81 -0.48 0.05
C VAL A 25 5.37 -0.93 -1.30
N LEU A 26 5.03 -0.19 -2.37
CA LEU A 26 5.65 -0.39 -3.68
C LEU A 26 6.98 0.37 -3.76
N ALA A 27 8.08 -0.36 -3.94
CA ALA A 27 9.41 0.22 -4.05
C ALA A 27 9.52 1.10 -5.31
N GLY A 28 10.09 2.30 -5.16
CA GLY A 28 10.31 3.24 -6.25
C GLY A 28 9.06 3.90 -6.84
N ALA A 29 7.87 3.69 -6.27
CA ALA A 29 6.65 4.38 -6.68
C ALA A 29 6.37 5.62 -5.82
N GLY A 30 6.02 6.72 -6.46
CA GLY A 30 5.53 7.97 -5.87
C GLY A 30 4.04 7.91 -5.54
N HIS A 31 3.35 9.05 -5.69
CA HIS A 31 1.94 9.17 -5.29
C HIS A 31 1.00 8.40 -6.23
N TRP A 32 1.31 8.35 -7.52
CA TRP A 32 0.44 7.75 -8.54
C TRP A 32 0.87 6.32 -8.83
N VAL A 33 0.85 5.46 -7.80
CA VAL A 33 1.40 4.09 -7.87
C VAL A 33 0.89 3.27 -9.06
N HIS A 34 -0.38 3.48 -9.46
CA HIS A 34 -1.02 2.79 -10.58
C HIS A 34 -0.52 3.27 -11.95
N ALA A 35 -0.11 4.53 -12.08
CA ALA A 35 0.50 5.07 -13.30
C ALA A 35 2.01 4.77 -13.36
N GLU A 36 2.69 4.80 -12.22
CA GLU A 36 4.15 4.66 -12.14
C GLU A 36 4.63 3.20 -12.15
N LYS A 37 3.87 2.29 -11.52
CA LYS A 37 4.21 0.85 -11.39
C LYS A 37 2.97 -0.04 -11.61
N PRO A 38 2.29 0.05 -12.76
CA PRO A 38 1.00 -0.61 -12.99
C PRO A 38 1.02 -2.11 -12.72
N GLU A 39 2.03 -2.85 -13.20
CA GLU A 39 2.10 -4.31 -13.03
C GLU A 39 2.30 -4.70 -11.57
N ALA A 40 3.07 -3.92 -10.82
CA ALA A 40 3.32 -4.17 -9.41
C ALA A 40 2.05 -3.92 -8.57
N VAL A 41 1.29 -2.87 -8.91
CA VAL A 41 -0.03 -2.62 -8.31
C VAL A 41 -1.00 -3.76 -8.60
N LEU A 42 -1.11 -4.19 -9.85
CA LEU A 42 -1.98 -5.32 -10.23
C LEU A 42 -1.60 -6.60 -9.50
N ARG A 43 -0.30 -6.91 -9.35
CA ARG A 43 0.16 -8.07 -8.56
C ARG A 43 -0.22 -7.95 -7.08
N ALA A 44 -0.07 -6.76 -6.50
CA ALA A 44 -0.44 -6.53 -5.09
C ALA A 44 -1.94 -6.71 -4.86
N ILE A 45 -2.78 -6.17 -5.76
CA ILE A 45 -4.24 -6.33 -5.70
C ILE A 45 -4.64 -7.80 -5.86
N ARG A 46 -4.11 -8.50 -6.88
CA ARG A 46 -4.40 -9.92 -7.09
C ARG A 46 -4.01 -10.76 -5.87
N ARG A 47 -2.83 -10.52 -5.29
CA ARG A 47 -2.40 -11.22 -4.06
C ARG A 47 -3.38 -10.96 -2.92
N TYR A 48 -3.85 -9.73 -2.74
CA TYR A 48 -4.85 -9.40 -1.72
C TYR A 48 -6.16 -10.16 -1.94
N LEU A 49 -6.67 -10.20 -3.17
CA LEU A 49 -7.94 -10.86 -3.50
C LEU A 49 -7.89 -12.40 -3.40
N HIS A 50 -6.71 -13.00 -3.55
CA HIS A 50 -6.51 -14.44 -3.46
C HIS A 50 -6.01 -14.92 -2.09
N ASP A 51 -5.77 -14.01 -1.14
CA ASP A 51 -5.36 -14.37 0.22
C ASP A 51 -6.56 -14.98 0.97
N LYS A 52 -6.52 -16.29 1.26
CA LYS A 52 -7.63 -17.06 1.86
C LYS A 52 -7.70 -16.95 3.39
N ARG A 53 -7.54 -15.75 3.94
CA ARG A 53 -7.67 -15.53 5.38
C ARG A 53 -9.10 -15.26 5.80
#